data_AF-A0A7Y3AI72-F1
#
_entry.id   AF-A0A7Y3AI72-F1
#
_cell.length_a   1.000
_cell.length_b   1.000
_cell.length_c   1.000
_cell.angle_alpha   90.00
_cell.angle_beta   90.00
_cell.angle_gamma   90.00
#
_symmetry.space_group_name_H-M   'P 1'
#
loop_
_entity.id
_entity.type
_entity.pdbx_description
1 polymer ?
#
loop_
_entity_poly.entity_id
_entity_poly.type
_entity_poly.pdbx_seq_one_letter_code
_entity_poly.pdbx_strand_id
1 'polypeptide(L)'
;MKYPKIAILLLTLIASCFIAQNLLAADQVIERWTFGPWQTQSMISWGGDRLIVDCGINGLWSYDDGDGSWIRLSLLDPLSMVVLGESNLVVNFGPHGLWKFDKSTWEKIAL
;
A
#
# COMPACT_ATOMS: atom_id res chain seq x y z
N MET A 1 -32.51 8.32 52.77
CA MET A 1 -31.20 8.03 52.15
C MET A 1 -30.91 9.07 51.07
N LYS A 2 -30.06 10.06 51.35
CA LYS A 2 -29.63 11.08 50.37
C LYS A 2 -28.22 10.70 49.93
N TYR A 3 -28.02 10.36 48.66
CA TYR A 3 -26.67 10.27 48.12
C TYR A 3 -26.03 11.66 48.24
N PRO A 4 -24.88 11.82 48.93
CA PRO A 4 -24.26 13.13 49.08
C PRO A 4 -23.84 13.65 47.70
N LYS A 5 -23.94 14.95 47.45
CA LYS A 5 -23.62 15.60 46.17
C LYS A 5 -22.28 15.14 45.56
N ILE A 6 -21.34 14.76 46.42
CA ILE A 6 -20.03 14.19 46.10
C ILE A 6 -20.13 12.86 45.33
N ALA A 7 -21.04 11.96 45.72
CA ALA A 7 -21.23 10.66 45.07
C ALA A 7 -21.80 10.79 43.65
N ILE A 8 -22.67 11.78 43.42
CA ILE A 8 -23.22 12.10 42.09
C ILE A 8 -22.12 12.68 41.20
N LEU A 9 -21.27 13.57 41.74
CA LEU A 9 -20.14 14.16 41.03
C LEU A 9 -19.11 13.11 40.57
N LEU A 10 -18.80 12.16 41.45
CA LEU A 10 -17.92 11.02 41.14
C LEU A 10 -18.51 10.11 40.06
N LEU A 11 -19.82 9.81 40.12
CA LEU A 11 -20.48 9.01 39.09
C LEU A 11 -20.43 9.69 37.72
N THR A 12 -20.66 11.00 37.65
CA THR A 12 -20.62 11.74 36.38
C THR A 12 -19.20 11.85 35.82
N LEU A 13 -18.19 11.95 36.70
CA LEU A 13 -16.78 11.99 36.29
C LEU A 13 -16.31 10.64 35.74
N ILE A 14 -16.73 9.53 36.36
CA ILE A 14 -16.42 8.18 35.88
C ILE A 14 -17.14 7.92 34.55
N ALA A 15 -18.41 8.31 34.44
CA ALA A 15 -19.17 8.18 33.20
C ALA A 15 -18.57 9.03 32.07
N SER A 16 -18.16 10.27 32.34
CA SER A 16 -17.51 11.12 31.33
C SER A 16 -16.14 10.58 30.91
N CYS A 17 -15.38 10.00 31.84
CA CYS A 17 -14.10 9.36 31.55
C CYS A 17 -14.28 8.10 30.66
N PHE A 18 -15.31 7.29 30.91
CA PHE A 18 -15.64 6.12 30.10
C PHE A 18 -16.13 6.50 28.69
N ILE A 19 -16.95 7.56 28.57
CA ILE A 19 -17.39 8.09 27.27
C ILE A 19 -16.19 8.65 26.48
N ALA A 20 -15.27 9.37 27.14
CA ALA A 20 -14.06 9.90 26.50
C ALA A 20 -13.11 8.79 26.02
N GLN A 21 -12.95 7.70 26.79
CA GLN A 21 -12.14 6.53 26.37
C GLN A 21 -12.71 5.86 25.10
N ASN A 22 -14.04 5.72 25.02
CA ASN A 22 -14.69 5.14 23.83
C ASN A 22 -14.70 6.10 22.63
N LEU A 23 -14.67 7.42 22.86
CA LEU A 23 -14.57 8.43 21.79
C LEU A 23 -13.14 8.55 21.23
N LEU A 24 -12.10 8.28 22.04
CA LEU A 24 -10.70 8.21 21.62
C LEU A 24 -10.34 6.87 20.96
N ALA A 25 -11.04 5.78 21.29
CA ALA A 25 -10.93 4.49 20.60
C ALA A 25 -11.63 4.48 19.22
N ALA A 26 -12.46 5.50 18.95
CA ALA A 26 -13.09 5.74 17.67
C ALA A 26 -12.24 6.61 16.73
N ASP A 27 -10.95 6.82 17.04
CA ASP A 27 -9.94 7.11 16.00
C ASP A 27 -9.72 5.82 15.22
N GLN A 28 -10.77 5.43 14.48
CA GLN A 28 -10.76 4.39 13.48
C GLN A 28 -9.50 4.64 12.68
N VAL A 29 -8.59 3.66 12.73
CA VAL A 29 -7.47 3.52 11.81
C VAL A 29 -7.92 4.11 10.50
N ILE A 30 -7.50 5.35 10.21
CA ILE A 30 -7.65 5.89 8.87
C ILE A 30 -6.77 4.92 8.13
N GLU A 31 -7.39 3.96 7.45
CA GLU A 31 -6.69 3.10 6.52
C GLU A 31 -6.08 4.09 5.54
N ARG A 32 -4.83 4.47 5.83
CA ARG A 32 -4.01 5.24 4.94
C ARG A 32 -3.69 4.22 3.87
N TRP A 33 -4.62 4.05 2.94
CA TRP A 33 -4.38 3.51 1.62
C TRP A 33 -3.32 4.44 1.01
N THR A 34 -2.05 4.16 1.32
CA THR A 34 -0.96 5.15 1.32
C THR A 34 -0.51 5.55 -0.08
N PHE A 35 -1.16 5.09 -1.15
CA PHE A 35 -0.79 5.52 -2.49
C PHE A 35 -1.92 5.38 -3.51
N GLY A 36 -2.75 6.43 -3.65
CA GLY A 36 -3.76 6.61 -4.72
C GLY A 36 -4.88 5.57 -4.81
N PRO A 37 -5.99 5.86 -5.52
CA PRO A 37 -7.12 4.94 -5.71
C PRO A 37 -6.84 3.91 -6.81
N TRP A 38 -5.63 3.35 -6.88
CA TRP A 38 -5.24 2.51 -8.01
C TRP A 38 -5.76 1.09 -7.84
N GLN A 39 -6.40 0.55 -8.88
CA GLN A 39 -6.76 -0.85 -8.90
C GLN A 39 -5.54 -1.70 -9.30
N THR A 40 -5.13 -2.59 -8.41
CA THR A 40 -4.15 -3.62 -8.71
C THR A 40 -4.74 -4.60 -9.71
N GLN A 41 -4.06 -4.77 -10.85
CA GLN A 41 -4.42 -5.76 -11.87
C GLN A 41 -3.58 -7.03 -11.74
N SER A 42 -2.30 -6.89 -11.39
CA SER A 42 -1.38 -8.00 -11.18
C SER A 42 -0.24 -7.62 -10.21
N MET A 43 0.43 -8.62 -9.64
CA MET A 43 1.59 -8.40 -8.79
C MET A 43 2.56 -9.60 -8.80
N ILE A 44 3.85 -9.33 -8.62
CA ILE A 44 4.90 -10.35 -8.56
C ILE A 44 6.00 -9.94 -7.57
N SER A 45 6.48 -10.89 -6.77
CA SER A 45 7.62 -10.69 -5.86
C SER A 45 8.93 -10.57 -6.64
N TRP A 46 9.83 -9.68 -6.21
CA TRP A 46 11.14 -9.47 -6.82
C TRP A 46 12.21 -9.31 -5.74
N GLY A 47 13.32 -10.05 -5.83
CA GLY A 47 14.45 -9.89 -4.91
C GLY A 47 14.20 -10.24 -3.43
N GLY A 48 13.04 -10.78 -3.06
CA GLY A 48 12.68 -11.16 -1.69
C GLY A 48 12.22 -10.00 -0.79
N ASP A 49 12.51 -8.76 -1.19
CA ASP A 49 12.25 -7.52 -0.45
C ASP A 49 11.36 -6.53 -1.22
N ARG A 50 10.98 -6.88 -2.46
CA ARG A 50 10.17 -6.00 -3.31
C ARG A 50 8.95 -6.69 -3.88
N LEU A 51 7.90 -5.90 -4.06
CA LEU A 51 6.71 -6.27 -4.81
C LEU A 51 6.62 -5.37 -6.04
N ILE A 52 6.50 -5.99 -7.21
CA ILE A 52 6.16 -5.29 -8.44
C ILE A 52 4.65 -5.36 -8.61
N VAL A 53 4.02 -4.21 -8.80
CA VAL A 53 2.56 -4.07 -8.86
C VAL A 53 2.19 -3.39 -10.16
N ASP A 54 1.34 -4.07 -10.89
CA ASP A 54 0.64 -3.54 -12.05
C ASP A 54 -0.64 -2.84 -11.55
N CYS A 55 -0.69 -1.52 -11.77
CA CYS A 55 -1.82 -0.66 -11.44
C CYS A 55 -2.63 -0.25 -12.69
N GLY A 56 -2.58 -1.06 -13.74
CA GLY A 56 -3.24 -0.87 -15.02
C GLY A 56 -2.77 0.39 -15.73
N ILE A 57 -3.74 1.22 -16.14
CA ILE A 57 -3.49 2.52 -16.77
C ILE A 57 -2.67 3.49 -15.90
N ASN A 58 -2.51 3.21 -14.61
CA ASN A 58 -1.71 4.02 -13.68
C ASN A 58 -0.25 3.58 -13.62
N GLY A 59 0.11 2.57 -14.41
CA GLY A 59 1.46 2.14 -14.68
C GLY A 59 1.96 1.02 -13.78
N LEU A 60 3.26 0.76 -13.92
CA LEU A 60 4.00 -0.26 -13.20
C LEU A 60 4.73 0.36 -12.01
N TRP A 61 4.55 -0.22 -10.83
CA TRP A 61 5.11 0.28 -9.58
C TRP A 61 5.94 -0.79 -8.87
N SER A 62 6.94 -0.35 -8.10
CA SER A 62 7.70 -1.17 -7.17
C SER A 62 7.40 -0.68 -5.75
N TYR A 63 7.08 -1.62 -4.87
CA TYR A 63 7.02 -1.42 -3.43
C TYR A 63 8.25 -2.06 -2.79
N ASP A 64 8.92 -1.32 -1.91
CA ASP A 64 10.05 -1.80 -1.11
C ASP A 64 9.56 -2.11 0.32
N ASP A 65 9.66 -3.37 0.76
CA ASP A 65 9.18 -3.81 2.07
C ASP A 65 10.06 -3.30 3.22
N GLY A 66 11.29 -2.89 2.93
CA GLY A 66 12.22 -2.39 3.94
C GLY A 66 11.80 -1.04 4.51
N ASP A 67 11.41 -0.09 3.66
CA ASP A 67 11.03 1.27 4.06
C ASP A 67 9.57 1.64 3.73
N GLY A 68 8.84 0.74 3.06
CA GLY A 68 7.46 0.94 2.63
C GLY A 68 7.31 1.93 1.48
N SER A 69 8.39 2.24 0.76
CA SER A 69 8.37 3.21 -0.34
C SER A 69 7.78 2.63 -1.63
N TRP A 70 7.18 3.52 -2.43
CA TRP A 70 6.64 3.21 -3.75
C TRP A 70 7.40 4.00 -4.81
N ILE A 71 7.86 3.32 -5.86
CA ILE A 71 8.56 3.92 -7.00
C ILE A 71 7.86 3.49 -8.29
N ARG A 72 7.47 4.45 -9.12
CA ARG A 72 6.92 4.14 -10.46
C ARG A 72 8.06 3.75 -11.40
N LEU A 73 8.00 2.53 -11.93
CA LEU A 73 8.97 2.01 -12.88
C LEU A 73 8.61 2.35 -14.34
N SER A 74 7.31 2.44 -14.65
CA SER A 74 6.82 2.78 -15.99
C SER A 74 5.45 3.44 -15.95
N LEU A 75 5.15 4.25 -16.97
CA LEU A 75 3.81 4.81 -17.22
C LEU A 75 2.90 3.88 -18.02
N LEU A 76 3.47 2.83 -18.61
CA LEU A 76 2.74 1.89 -19.47
C LEU A 76 2.01 0.85 -18.63
N ASP A 77 0.87 0.42 -19.16
CA ASP A 77 0.05 -0.68 -18.64
C ASP A 77 0.68 -2.03 -19.00
N PRO A 78 1.19 -2.81 -18.02
CA PRO A 78 1.67 -4.17 -18.21
C PRO A 78 0.56 -5.12 -18.66
N LEU A 79 0.83 -6.01 -19.61
CA LEU A 79 -0.05 -7.14 -19.93
C LEU A 79 0.38 -8.42 -19.21
N SER A 80 1.68 -8.58 -18.96
CA SER A 80 2.22 -9.67 -18.18
C SER A 80 3.62 -9.34 -17.65
N MET A 81 3.98 -9.98 -16.53
CA MET A 81 5.25 -9.77 -15.85
C MET A 81 5.83 -11.10 -15.38
N VAL A 82 7.16 -11.22 -15.42
CA VAL A 82 7.88 -12.35 -14.83
C VAL A 82 9.21 -11.89 -14.27
N VAL A 83 9.66 -12.51 -13.19
CA VAL A 83 11.03 -12.32 -12.68
C VAL A 83 11.91 -13.44 -13.23
N LEU A 84 12.97 -13.06 -13.93
CA LEU A 84 13.98 -13.95 -14.49
C LEU A 84 15.21 -13.97 -13.56
N GLY A 85 15.41 -15.09 -12.87
CA GLY A 85 16.46 -15.21 -11.85
C GLY A 85 16.14 -14.40 -10.60
N GLU A 86 17.14 -13.76 -10.01
CA GLU A 86 16.97 -13.00 -8.76
C GLU A 86 16.67 -11.51 -8.98
N SER A 87 17.03 -10.97 -10.15
CA SER A 87 17.15 -9.51 -10.32
C SER A 87 16.54 -8.95 -11.59
N ASN A 88 16.19 -9.75 -12.60
CA ASN A 88 15.66 -9.21 -13.84
C ASN A 88 14.14 -9.28 -13.86
N LEU A 89 13.47 -8.15 -13.96
CA LEU A 89 12.04 -8.09 -14.24
C LEU A 89 11.84 -8.05 -15.75
N VAL A 90 11.01 -8.93 -16.29
CA VAL A 90 10.61 -8.92 -17.70
C VAL A 90 9.13 -8.55 -17.77
N VAL A 91 8.79 -7.56 -18.59
CA VAL A 91 7.44 -7.01 -18.71
C VAL A 91 7.03 -6.94 -20.18
N ASN A 92 5.85 -7.48 -20.47
CA ASN A 92 5.20 -7.29 -21.75
C ASN A 92 4.28 -6.08 -21.66
N PHE A 93 4.56 -5.02 -22.41
CA PHE A 93 3.73 -3.81 -22.50
C PHE A 93 2.85 -3.81 -23.77
N GLY A 94 2.55 -5.00 -24.31
CA GLY A 94 1.72 -5.19 -25.50
C GLY A 94 2.34 -4.52 -26.72
N PRO A 95 1.65 -3.57 -27.38
CA PRO A 95 2.18 -2.86 -28.55
C PRO A 95 3.51 -2.11 -28.32
N HIS A 96 3.88 -1.85 -27.06
CA HIS A 96 5.15 -1.20 -26.73
C HIS A 96 6.33 -2.19 -26.63
N GLY A 97 6.04 -3.50 -26.71
CA GLY A 97 7.00 -4.59 -26.78
C GLY A 97 7.32 -5.26 -25.44
N LEU A 98 8.28 -6.19 -25.50
CA LEU A 98 8.81 -6.94 -24.38
C LEU A 98 10.10 -6.28 -23.86
N TRP A 99 10.16 -6.00 -22.57
CA TRP A 99 11.25 -5.26 -21.95
C TRP A 99 11.80 -5.99 -20.73
N LYS A 100 13.10 -5.82 -20.46
CA LYS A 100 13.80 -6.30 -19.26
C LYS A 100 14.27 -5.11 -18.44
N PHE A 101 14.13 -5.18 -17.13
CA PHE A 101 14.63 -4.20 -16.17
C PHE A 101 15.54 -4.88 -15.16
N ASP A 102 16.76 -4.37 -15.01
CA ASP A 102 17.83 -4.95 -14.17
C ASP A 102 18.00 -4.24 -12.81
N LYS A 103 16.95 -3.54 -12.35
CA LYS A 103 16.96 -2.58 -11.21
C LYS A 103 17.47 -1.18 -11.53
N SER A 104 18.05 -0.94 -12.69
CA SER A 104 18.60 0.38 -13.04
C SER A 104 18.25 0.83 -14.46
N THR A 105 18.28 -0.09 -15.41
CA THR A 105 18.12 0.20 -16.84
C THR A 105 17.07 -0.70 -17.48
N TRP A 106 16.36 -0.12 -18.44
CA TRP A 106 15.40 -0.84 -19.28
C TRP A 106 16.04 -1.20 -20.61
N GLU A 107 15.92 -2.47 -20.99
CA GLU A 107 16.38 -3.01 -22.27
C GLU A 107 15.18 -3.59 -23.02
N LYS A 108 14.95 -3.16 -24.27
CA LYS A 108 13.90 -3.76 -25.10
C LYS A 108 14.41 -5.09 -25.68
N ILE A 109 13.72 -6.18 -25.38
CA ILE A 109 14.03 -7.53 -25.88
C ILE A 109 13.42 -7.72 -27.27
N ALA A 110 12.15 -7.34 -27.44
CA ALA A 110 11.39 -7.53 -28.69
C ALA A 110 10.27 -6.50 -28.84
N LEU A 111 9.76 -6.36 -30.08
CA LEU A 111 8.55 -5.60 -30.42
C LEU A 111 7.31 -6.47 -30.29
#